data_AF-A0ABD5K3E1-F1
#
_entry.id   AF-A0ABD5K3E1-F1
#
_cell.length_a   1.000
_cell.length_b   1.000
_cell.length_c   1.000
_cell.angle_alpha   90.00
_cell.angle_beta   90.00
_cell.angle_gamma   90.00
#
_symmetry.space_group_name_H-M   'P 1'
#
loop_
_entity.id
_entity.type
_entity.pdbx_description
1 polymer ?
#
loop_
_entity_poly.entity_id
_entity_poly.type
_entity_poly.pdbx_seq_one_letter_code
_entity_poly.pdbx_strand_id
1 'polypeptide(L)'
;MENQHIYNIDKQHDLDADKGYVVESYIAPCDMEIGDQMIAKGSWVAGVKVTDDDAWEEIQKGEITGFSMFGVGKREEVEDEEEVSKGLLHNIKKAINAALSPIVKGAVADKYNKNRKNREFWAAQDALNAVLFRWDSWESGMETDAEIIREALQDFVEIAQDVLVQEDIVKAIGQPEEILPLHY
;
A
#
# COMPACT_ATOMS: atom_id res chain seq x y z
N MET A 1 26.12 13.09 19.04
CA MET A 1 25.24 11.95 18.69
C MET A 1 24.99 11.11 19.94
N GLU A 2 24.65 11.71 21.08
CA GLU A 2 24.21 10.93 22.25
C GLU A 2 22.69 10.72 22.10
N ASN A 3 22.22 9.48 22.24
CA ASN A 3 20.84 9.00 22.07
C ASN A 3 20.39 8.59 20.64
N GLN A 4 21.31 8.34 19.70
CA GLN A 4 20.92 7.75 18.42
C GLN A 4 20.92 6.21 18.53
N HIS A 5 19.77 5.57 18.25
CA HIS A 5 19.61 4.12 18.18
C HIS A 5 20.28 3.55 16.90
N ILE A 6 21.59 3.73 16.77
CA ILE A 6 22.33 3.41 15.54
C ILE A 6 22.57 1.92 15.33
N TYR A 7 22.35 1.09 16.35
CA TYR A 7 22.67 -0.33 16.38
C TYR A 7 21.47 -1.25 16.07
N ASN A 8 20.28 -0.68 15.84
CA ASN A 8 19.08 -1.44 15.50
C ASN A 8 19.05 -1.84 14.02
N ILE A 9 20.15 -2.42 13.53
CA ILE A 9 20.27 -3.01 12.20
C ILE A 9 20.23 -4.52 12.36
N ASP A 10 19.18 -5.13 11.84
CA ASP A 10 18.95 -6.58 11.85
C ASP A 10 19.04 -7.18 10.45
N LYS A 11 18.91 -8.51 10.34
CA LYS A 11 18.87 -9.19 9.05
C LYS A 11 17.46 -9.74 8.81
N GLN A 12 16.79 -9.22 7.77
CA GLN A 12 15.48 -9.71 7.32
C GLN A 12 14.39 -9.70 8.41
N HIS A 13 14.33 -8.66 9.24
CA HIS A 13 13.30 -8.50 10.28
C HIS A 13 13.30 -9.66 11.29
N ASP A 14 14.46 -10.27 11.54
CA ASP A 14 14.63 -11.29 12.58
C ASP A 14 14.69 -10.69 13.99
N LEU A 15 14.76 -9.36 14.09
CA LEU A 15 14.88 -8.57 15.32
C LEU A 15 16.17 -8.87 16.12
N ASP A 16 17.14 -9.55 15.49
CA ASP A 16 18.48 -9.76 16.02
C ASP A 16 19.36 -8.59 15.60
N ALA A 17 19.41 -7.57 16.45
CA ALA A 17 20.13 -6.32 16.21
C ALA A 17 21.66 -6.51 16.16
N ASP A 18 22.41 -5.40 16.06
CA ASP A 18 23.88 -5.37 16.06
C ASP A 18 24.58 -6.01 14.84
N LYS A 19 23.89 -6.22 13.71
CA LYS A 19 24.55 -6.62 12.45
C LYS A 19 25.46 -5.52 11.88
N GLY A 20 25.25 -4.30 12.34
CA GLY A 20 26.07 -3.14 12.05
C GLY A 20 25.55 -1.91 12.77
N TYR A 21 26.09 -0.76 12.40
CA TYR A 21 25.60 0.52 12.91
C TYR A 21 25.70 1.64 11.89
N VAL A 22 24.76 2.59 12.00
CA VAL A 22 24.75 3.80 11.16
C VAL A 22 25.93 4.68 11.56
N VAL A 23 26.80 5.01 10.59
CA VAL A 23 27.93 5.94 10.76
C VAL A 23 27.60 7.35 10.30
N GLU A 24 26.70 7.50 9.34
CA GLU A 24 26.23 8.80 8.86
C GLU A 24 24.84 8.71 8.24
N SER A 25 24.11 9.83 8.28
CA SER A 25 22.82 9.96 7.62
C SER A 25 22.60 11.41 7.21
N TYR A 26 22.26 11.65 5.95
CA TYR A 26 22.08 13.00 5.42
C TYR A 26 21.14 13.03 4.21
N ILE A 27 20.67 14.22 3.88
CA ILE A 27 19.98 14.50 2.63
C ILE A 27 21.01 15.00 1.62
N ALA A 28 21.10 14.38 0.46
CA ALA A 28 22.06 14.72 -0.59
C ALA A 28 21.91 16.22 -0.99
N PRO A 29 22.92 17.09 -0.73
CA PRO A 29 22.81 18.52 -1.00
C PRO A 29 22.82 18.89 -2.48
N CYS A 30 23.36 18.01 -3.32
CA CYS A 30 23.41 18.11 -4.77
C CYS A 30 23.37 16.71 -5.38
N ASP A 31 23.25 16.65 -6.71
CA ASP A 31 23.51 15.41 -7.43
C ASP A 31 24.98 15.03 -7.19
N MET A 32 25.23 13.76 -6.87
CA MET A 32 26.56 13.25 -6.55
C MET A 32 26.72 11.81 -7.01
N GLU A 33 27.95 11.39 -7.23
CA GLU A 33 28.30 10.01 -7.57
C GLU A 33 28.95 9.35 -6.36
N ILE A 34 28.44 8.18 -5.97
CA ILE A 34 29.01 7.34 -4.91
C ILE A 34 29.26 5.96 -5.51
N GLY A 35 30.54 5.59 -5.65
CA GLY A 35 30.90 4.36 -6.36
C GLY A 35 30.52 4.45 -7.83
N ASP A 36 29.65 3.55 -8.28
CA ASP A 36 29.06 3.49 -9.62
C ASP A 36 27.61 3.99 -9.68
N GLN A 37 27.09 4.56 -8.58
CA GLN A 37 25.72 5.03 -8.47
C GLN A 37 25.62 6.56 -8.49
N MET A 38 24.71 7.06 -9.32
CA MET A 38 24.29 8.46 -9.31
C MET A 38 23.18 8.68 -8.29
N ILE A 39 23.45 9.53 -7.29
CA ILE A 39 22.52 9.92 -6.25
C ILE A 39 21.98 11.32 -6.55
N ALA A 40 20.67 11.45 -6.74
CA ALA A 40 20.03 12.73 -7.00
C ALA A 40 19.98 13.61 -5.73
N LYS A 41 20.06 14.94 -5.92
CA LYS A 41 19.83 15.94 -4.88
C LYS A 41 18.51 15.69 -4.17
N GLY A 42 18.52 15.77 -2.85
CA GLY A 42 17.34 15.56 -2.01
C GLY A 42 17.09 14.09 -1.63
N SER A 43 17.84 13.14 -2.20
CA SER A 43 17.82 11.75 -1.75
C SER A 43 18.30 11.63 -0.31
N TRP A 44 17.68 10.75 0.46
CA TRP A 44 18.19 10.36 1.77
C TRP A 44 19.29 9.31 1.59
N VAL A 45 20.44 9.53 2.23
CA VAL A 45 21.60 8.63 2.21
C VAL A 45 21.91 8.22 3.65
N ALA A 46 22.12 6.92 3.85
CA ALA A 46 22.56 6.35 5.11
C ALA A 46 23.81 5.51 4.87
N GLY A 47 24.89 5.83 5.59
CA GLY A 47 26.10 5.02 5.63
C GLY A 47 26.05 4.09 6.83
N VAL A 48 26.20 2.79 6.60
CA VAL A 48 26.20 1.76 7.65
C VAL A 48 27.53 1.03 7.65
N LYS A 49 28.14 0.89 8.82
CA LYS A 49 29.26 -0.03 9.01
C LYS A 49 28.71 -1.37 9.46
N VAL A 50 28.85 -2.38 8.61
CA VAL A 50 28.51 -3.76 8.91
C VAL A 50 29.63 -4.35 9.78
N THR A 51 29.26 -4.97 10.90
CA THR A 51 30.19 -5.62 11.84
C THR A 51 30.03 -7.13 11.90
N ASP A 52 28.95 -7.65 11.32
CA ASP A 52 28.69 -9.08 11.17
C ASP A 52 29.30 -9.60 9.86
N ASP A 53 30.23 -10.54 9.96
CA ASP A 53 30.99 -11.05 8.81
C ASP A 53 30.09 -11.81 7.81
N ASP A 54 29.10 -12.57 8.31
CA ASP A 54 28.17 -13.32 7.46
C ASP A 54 27.29 -12.38 6.64
N ALA A 55 26.72 -11.35 7.26
CA ALA A 55 25.96 -10.30 6.57
C ALA A 55 26.84 -9.56 5.55
N TRP A 56 28.11 -9.30 5.87
CA TRP A 56 29.04 -8.67 4.93
C TRP A 56 29.31 -9.54 3.71
N GLU A 57 29.51 -10.85 3.88
CA GLU A 57 29.65 -11.78 2.75
C GLU A 57 28.42 -11.81 1.85
N GLU A 58 27.22 -11.85 2.42
CA GLU A 58 25.95 -11.83 1.66
C GLU A 58 25.79 -10.53 0.85
N ILE A 59 26.20 -9.38 1.41
CA ILE A 59 26.23 -8.10 0.69
C ILE A 59 27.23 -8.16 -0.47
N GLN A 60 28.44 -8.67 -0.25
CA GLN A 60 29.46 -8.78 -1.30
C GLN A 60 29.05 -9.71 -2.45
N LYS A 61 28.27 -10.76 -2.15
CA LYS A 61 27.68 -11.66 -3.15
C LYS A 61 26.49 -11.05 -3.88
N GLY A 62 25.94 -9.93 -3.39
CA GLY A 62 24.74 -9.29 -3.92
C GLY A 62 23.44 -9.99 -3.52
N GLU A 63 23.47 -10.81 -2.47
CA GLU A 63 22.28 -11.47 -1.91
C GLU A 63 21.47 -10.48 -1.05
N ILE A 64 22.16 -9.59 -0.34
CA ILE A 64 21.59 -8.41 0.33
C ILE A 64 21.92 -7.17 -0.51
N THR A 65 20.90 -6.47 -0.99
CA THR A 65 21.06 -5.35 -1.95
C THR A 65 20.48 -4.02 -1.48
N GLY A 66 19.85 -3.98 -0.30
CA GLY A 66 19.23 -2.76 0.20
C GLY A 66 18.72 -2.85 1.62
N PHE A 67 18.29 -1.71 2.14
CA PHE A 67 17.71 -1.57 3.47
C PHE A 67 16.19 -1.75 3.44
N SER A 68 15.64 -2.32 4.51
CA SER A 68 14.20 -2.37 4.78
C SER A 68 13.91 -1.60 6.06
N MET A 69 12.81 -0.84 6.09
CA MET A 69 12.39 -0.11 7.29
C MET A 69 11.25 -0.86 7.97
N PHE A 70 11.51 -1.37 9.18
CA PHE A 70 10.48 -1.93 10.04
C PHE A 70 9.80 -0.80 10.84
N GLY A 71 8.47 -0.85 10.95
CA GLY A 71 7.70 0.13 11.71
C GLY A 71 6.39 -0.48 12.22
N VAL A 72 5.94 -0.01 13.39
CA VAL A 72 4.67 -0.41 13.99
C VAL A 72 3.79 0.84 14.11
N GLY A 73 2.54 0.75 13.65
CA GLY A 73 1.54 1.80 13.85
C GLY A 73 0.69 1.50 15.08
N LYS A 74 0.42 2.51 15.90
CA LYS A 74 -0.58 2.41 16.97
C LYS A 74 -1.82 3.19 16.56
N ARG A 75 -2.97 2.54 16.52
CA ARG A 75 -4.26 3.21 16.34
C ARG A 75 -4.76 3.69 17.69
N GLU A 76 -5.13 4.96 17.79
CA GLU A 76 -5.90 5.45 18.93
C GLU A 76 -7.39 5.36 18.57
N GLU A 77 -8.18 4.76 19.46
CA GLU A 77 -9.64 4.74 19.32
C GLU A 77 -10.15 6.17 19.52
N VAL A 78 -10.83 6.68 18.50
CA VAL A 78 -11.68 7.85 18.64
C VAL A 78 -13.03 7.29 19.08
N GLU A 79 -13.58 7.77 20.20
CA GLU A 79 -14.90 7.33 20.67
C GLU A 79 -15.94 7.57 19.58
N ASP A 80 -16.41 6.50 18.95
CA ASP A 80 -17.46 6.53 17.94
C ASP A 80 -18.81 6.25 18.63
N GLU A 81 -19.71 7.23 18.58
CA GLU A 81 -21.13 7.03 18.89
C GLU A 81 -21.72 5.96 17.95
N GLU A 82 -22.43 4.97 18.50
CA GLU A 82 -23.07 3.85 17.78
C GLU A 82 -24.24 4.31 16.87
N GLU A 83 -23.98 5.12 15.85
CA GLU A 83 -24.91 5.38 14.72
C GLU A 83 -24.19 5.36 13.35
N VAL A 84 -22.90 5.05 13.32
CA VAL A 84 -22.05 5.28 12.13
C VAL A 84 -22.24 4.24 11.02
N SER A 85 -22.77 3.04 11.29
CA SER A 85 -22.81 1.96 10.27
C SER A 85 -23.77 2.24 9.09
N LYS A 86 -24.94 2.83 9.33
CA LYS A 86 -25.91 3.12 8.25
C LYS A 86 -25.65 4.46 7.57
N GLY A 87 -25.16 5.44 8.32
CA GLY A 87 -24.78 6.77 7.80
C GLY A 87 -23.54 6.71 6.92
N LEU A 88 -22.51 5.95 7.34
CA LEU A 88 -21.25 5.84 6.59
C LEU A 88 -21.45 5.12 5.25
N LEU A 89 -22.17 4.01 5.24
CA LEU A 89 -22.52 3.30 3.99
C LEU A 89 -23.37 4.18 3.06
N HIS A 90 -24.32 4.94 3.60
CA HIS A 90 -25.11 5.88 2.81
C HIS A 90 -24.26 7.03 2.22
N ASN A 91 -23.32 7.55 3.00
CA ASN A 91 -22.40 8.61 2.57
C ASN A 91 -21.38 8.13 1.55
N ILE A 92 -20.88 6.89 1.69
CA ILE A 92 -20.02 6.23 0.69
C ILE A 92 -20.80 6.02 -0.62
N LYS A 93 -22.03 5.51 -0.55
CA LYS A 93 -22.90 5.34 -1.73
C LYS A 93 -23.22 6.67 -2.43
N LYS A 94 -23.41 7.75 -1.65
CA LYS A 94 -23.64 9.11 -2.17
C LYS A 94 -22.38 9.71 -2.81
N ALA A 95 -21.21 9.52 -2.21
CA ALA A 95 -19.93 9.95 -2.75
C ALA A 95 -19.58 9.21 -4.05
N ILE A 96 -19.86 7.91 -4.10
CA ILE A 96 -19.71 7.08 -5.30
C ILE A 96 -20.66 7.57 -6.40
N ASN A 97 -21.95 7.77 -6.11
CA ASN A 97 -22.90 8.30 -7.10
C ASN A 97 -22.57 9.72 -7.57
N ALA A 98 -22.00 10.58 -6.72
CA ALA A 98 -21.51 11.90 -7.13
C ALA A 98 -20.29 11.79 -8.05
N ALA A 99 -19.38 10.83 -7.78
CA ALA A 99 -18.21 10.53 -8.60
C ALA A 99 -18.55 9.79 -9.93
N LEU A 100 -19.77 9.24 -10.05
CA LEU A 100 -20.33 8.60 -11.24
C LEU A 100 -21.08 9.56 -12.17
N SER A 101 -21.11 10.87 -11.89
CA SER A 101 -21.56 11.86 -12.88
C SER A 101 -20.69 11.73 -14.14
N PRO A 102 -21.25 11.81 -15.36
CA PRO A 102 -20.52 11.45 -16.57
C PRO A 102 -19.38 12.45 -16.82
N ILE A 103 -18.15 12.09 -16.42
CA ILE A 103 -16.97 12.90 -16.68
C ILE A 103 -16.51 12.62 -18.11
N VAL A 104 -16.64 13.66 -18.92
CA VAL A 104 -16.14 13.77 -20.29
C VAL A 104 -14.63 13.50 -20.32
N LYS A 105 -14.20 12.66 -21.27
CA LYS A 105 -12.81 12.25 -21.54
C LYS A 105 -11.81 13.41 -21.48
N GLY A 106 -10.81 13.28 -20.61
CA GLY A 106 -9.61 14.12 -20.57
C GLY A 106 -8.50 13.41 -19.80
N ALA A 107 -7.23 13.77 -20.06
CA ALA A 107 -6.02 13.10 -19.55
C ALA A 107 -5.96 12.90 -18.01
N VAL A 108 -6.73 13.66 -17.24
CA VAL A 108 -6.88 13.50 -15.78
C VAL A 108 -7.69 12.24 -15.44
N ALA A 109 -8.75 11.93 -16.19
CA ALA A 109 -9.55 10.73 -16.01
C ALA A 109 -8.73 9.47 -16.30
N ASP A 110 -7.90 9.48 -17.34
CA ASP A 110 -7.05 8.35 -17.69
C ASP A 110 -5.99 8.06 -16.61
N LYS A 111 -5.36 9.12 -16.06
CA LYS A 111 -4.37 8.98 -14.98
C LYS A 111 -5.01 8.58 -13.65
N TYR A 112 -6.21 9.10 -13.35
CA TYR A 112 -6.99 8.70 -12.18
C TYR A 112 -7.40 7.23 -12.26
N ASN A 113 -7.91 6.78 -13.41
CA ASN A 113 -8.37 5.40 -13.60
C ASN A 113 -7.23 4.39 -13.63
N LYS A 114 -6.04 4.77 -14.13
CA LYS A 114 -4.88 3.86 -14.25
C LYS A 114 -4.46 3.19 -12.93
N ASN A 115 -4.60 3.89 -11.81
CA ASN A 115 -4.21 3.36 -10.48
C ASN A 115 -5.40 3.08 -9.56
N ARG A 116 -6.63 3.36 -10.02
CA ARG A 116 -7.85 3.24 -9.24
C ARG A 116 -8.08 1.81 -8.76
N LYS A 117 -8.04 0.84 -9.69
CA LYS A 117 -8.29 -0.58 -9.41
C LYS A 117 -7.34 -1.14 -8.36
N ASN A 118 -6.06 -0.85 -8.51
CA ASN A 118 -5.04 -1.32 -7.57
C ASN A 118 -5.33 -0.75 -6.17
N ARG A 119 -5.56 0.56 -6.06
CA ARG A 119 -5.88 1.21 -4.78
C ARG A 119 -7.15 0.63 -4.14
N GLU A 120 -8.22 0.48 -4.92
CA GLU A 120 -9.52 0.01 -4.42
C GLU A 120 -9.49 -1.47 -4.04
N PHE A 121 -8.74 -2.29 -4.77
CA PHE A 121 -8.51 -3.69 -4.42
C PHE A 121 -7.72 -3.82 -3.12
N TRP A 122 -6.61 -3.10 -2.98
CA TRP A 122 -5.81 -3.11 -1.75
C TRP A 122 -6.60 -2.59 -0.54
N ALA A 123 -7.46 -1.59 -0.73
CA ALA A 123 -8.35 -1.11 0.33
C ALA A 123 -9.38 -2.17 0.76
N ALA A 124 -9.95 -2.91 -0.19
CA ALA A 124 -10.87 -4.01 0.11
C ALA A 124 -10.16 -5.14 0.88
N GLN A 125 -8.92 -5.46 0.50
CA GLN A 125 -8.11 -6.47 1.17
C GLN A 125 -7.71 -6.04 2.58
N ASP A 126 -7.35 -4.77 2.77
CA ASP A 126 -7.06 -4.20 4.08
C ASP A 126 -8.28 -4.31 5.02
N ALA A 127 -9.47 -3.96 4.53
CA ALA A 127 -10.71 -4.10 5.26
C ALA A 127 -11.02 -5.58 5.63
N LEU A 128 -10.81 -6.52 4.71
CA LEU A 128 -10.95 -7.95 4.99
C LEU A 128 -10.00 -8.39 6.12
N ASN A 129 -8.72 -7.99 6.05
CA ASN A 129 -7.73 -8.36 7.06
C ASN A 129 -8.04 -7.78 8.44
N ALA A 130 -8.62 -6.59 8.50
CA ALA A 130 -9.07 -5.99 9.77
C ALA A 130 -10.20 -6.78 10.44
N VAL A 131 -11.03 -7.49 9.66
CA VAL A 131 -12.09 -8.37 10.18
C VAL A 131 -11.54 -9.75 10.52
N LEU A 132 -10.66 -10.31 9.67
CA LEU A 132 -10.12 -11.65 9.87
C LEU A 132 -9.09 -11.75 10.99
N PHE A 133 -8.46 -10.65 11.37
CA PHE A 133 -7.37 -10.68 12.32
C PHE A 133 -7.52 -9.55 13.33
N ARG A 134 -7.62 -9.94 14.60
CA ARG A 134 -7.65 -9.02 15.73
C ARG A 134 -6.20 -8.71 16.09
N TRP A 135 -5.66 -7.65 15.52
CA TRP A 135 -4.27 -7.25 15.72
C TRP A 135 -4.04 -6.52 17.06
N ASP A 136 -5.09 -5.94 17.66
CA ASP A 136 -4.97 -5.00 18.79
C ASP A 136 -5.67 -5.46 20.09
N SER A 137 -6.06 -6.74 20.22
CA SER A 137 -6.68 -7.26 21.45
C SER A 137 -5.72 -8.14 22.26
N TRP A 138 -5.94 -8.29 23.58
CA TRP A 138 -5.19 -9.26 24.41
C TRP A 138 -5.40 -10.72 23.94
N GLU A 139 -6.47 -10.96 23.18
CA GLU A 139 -6.75 -12.18 22.42
C GLU A 139 -6.37 -11.99 20.95
N SER A 140 -5.15 -11.50 20.73
CA SER A 140 -4.57 -11.31 19.40
C SER A 140 -4.60 -12.63 18.64
N GLY A 141 -5.09 -12.61 17.40
CA GLY A 141 -5.22 -13.82 16.62
C GLY A 141 -6.22 -13.70 15.48
N MET A 142 -6.35 -14.81 14.75
CA MET A 142 -7.37 -14.92 13.71
C MET A 142 -8.77 -14.93 14.34
N GLU A 143 -9.73 -14.29 13.67
CA GLU A 143 -11.14 -14.48 13.97
C GLU A 143 -11.45 -15.99 13.95
N THR A 144 -12.24 -16.43 14.93
CA THR A 144 -12.58 -17.83 15.14
C THR A 144 -14.05 -18.11 14.86
N ASP A 145 -14.87 -17.07 14.79
CA ASP A 145 -16.27 -17.20 14.40
C ASP A 145 -16.40 -17.47 12.90
N ALA A 146 -16.85 -18.67 12.54
CA ALA A 146 -16.98 -19.11 11.16
C ALA A 146 -18.00 -18.31 10.35
N GLU A 147 -19.02 -17.73 11.00
CA GLU A 147 -20.04 -16.92 10.33
C GLU A 147 -19.44 -15.57 9.93
N ILE A 148 -18.72 -14.93 10.85
CA ILE A 148 -18.05 -13.64 10.63
C ILE A 148 -17.00 -13.76 9.51
N ILE A 149 -16.20 -14.82 9.54
CA ILE A 149 -15.20 -15.10 8.49
C ILE A 149 -15.88 -15.27 7.13
N ARG A 150 -16.99 -16.02 7.08
CA ARG A 150 -17.72 -16.29 5.84
C ARG A 150 -18.33 -15.02 5.26
N GLU A 151 -18.95 -14.18 6.09
CA GLU A 151 -19.53 -12.91 5.68
C GLU A 151 -18.44 -11.95 5.17
N ALA A 152 -17.32 -11.81 5.88
CA ALA A 152 -16.22 -10.95 5.46
C ALA A 152 -15.64 -11.37 4.10
N LEU A 153 -15.50 -12.67 3.85
CA LEU A 153 -15.04 -13.19 2.56
C LEU A 153 -16.06 -12.94 1.45
N GLN A 154 -17.35 -13.05 1.74
CA GLN A 154 -18.41 -12.75 0.77
C GLN A 154 -18.40 -11.27 0.38
N ASP A 155 -18.32 -10.38 1.37
CA ASP A 155 -18.24 -8.93 1.16
C ASP A 155 -17.00 -8.55 0.34
N PHE A 156 -15.84 -9.14 0.66
CA PHE A 156 -14.63 -8.92 -0.12
C PHE A 156 -14.78 -9.36 -1.58
N VAL A 157 -15.39 -10.52 -1.82
CA VAL A 157 -15.62 -11.04 -3.18
C VAL A 157 -16.53 -10.10 -3.96
N GLU A 158 -17.60 -9.59 -3.37
CA GLU A 158 -18.51 -8.64 -4.01
C GLU A 158 -17.81 -7.32 -4.35
N ILE A 159 -17.05 -6.74 -3.41
CA ILE A 159 -16.29 -5.50 -3.62
C ILE A 159 -15.21 -5.70 -4.68
N ALA A 160 -14.46 -6.80 -4.62
CA ALA A 160 -13.41 -7.10 -5.58
C ALA A 160 -13.98 -7.32 -6.99
N GLN A 161 -15.14 -7.99 -7.11
CA GLN A 161 -15.85 -8.13 -8.38
C GLN A 161 -16.24 -6.77 -8.93
N ASP A 162 -16.83 -5.87 -8.13
CA ASP A 162 -17.18 -4.52 -8.60
C ASP A 162 -15.96 -3.70 -9.02
N VAL A 163 -14.85 -3.80 -8.29
CA VAL A 163 -13.59 -3.10 -8.62
C VAL A 163 -12.97 -3.65 -9.92
N LEU A 164 -13.08 -4.95 -10.16
CA LEU A 164 -12.42 -5.63 -11.27
C LEU A 164 -13.27 -5.71 -12.55
N VAL A 165 -14.58 -5.93 -12.44
CA VAL A 165 -15.55 -6.17 -13.54
C VAL A 165 -15.96 -4.87 -14.26
N GLN A 166 -15.82 -3.71 -13.63
CA GLN A 166 -16.23 -2.41 -14.22
C GLN A 166 -15.56 -2.07 -15.58
N GLU A 167 -14.44 -2.70 -15.95
CA GLU A 167 -13.83 -2.48 -17.28
C GLU A 167 -14.51 -3.24 -18.42
N ASP A 168 -15.12 -4.39 -18.17
CA ASP A 168 -15.79 -5.14 -19.25
C ASP A 168 -17.02 -4.39 -19.75
N ILE A 169 -17.71 -3.69 -18.85
CA ILE A 169 -18.84 -2.82 -19.21
C ILE A 169 -18.35 -1.55 -19.90
N VAL A 170 -17.32 -0.86 -19.39
CA VAL A 170 -16.81 0.39 -20.01
C VAL A 170 -16.13 0.15 -21.37
N LYS A 171 -15.45 -0.99 -21.57
CA LYS A 171 -14.98 -1.40 -22.91
C LYS A 171 -16.13 -1.77 -23.85
N ALA A 172 -17.18 -2.43 -23.35
CA ALA A 172 -18.35 -2.80 -24.15
C ALA A 172 -19.18 -1.59 -24.62
N ILE A 173 -19.22 -0.50 -23.84
CA ILE A 173 -19.89 0.76 -24.22
C ILE A 173 -19.02 1.60 -25.20
N GLY A 174 -17.74 1.23 -25.38
CA GLY A 174 -16.71 2.03 -26.04
C GLY A 174 -16.51 1.84 -27.55
N GLN A 175 -17.32 1.02 -28.22
CA GLN A 175 -17.38 1.00 -29.69
C GLN A 175 -18.81 1.30 -30.15
N PRO A 176 -19.13 2.55 -30.53
CA PRO A 176 -20.29 2.78 -31.38
C PRO A 176 -20.04 2.06 -32.72
N GLU A 177 -20.99 1.23 -33.15
CA GLU A 177 -20.99 0.68 -34.51
C GLU A 177 -20.81 1.82 -35.50
N GLU A 178 -19.85 1.65 -36.41
CA GLU A 178 -19.60 2.59 -37.51
C GLU A 178 -20.84 2.57 -38.40
N ILE A 179 -21.75 3.53 -38.18
CA ILE A 179 -22.95 3.71 -39.00
C ILE A 179 -22.45 4.14 -40.38
N LEU A 180 -22.35 3.19 -41.31
CA LEU A 180 -22.02 3.45 -42.70
C LEU A 180 -23.04 4.46 -43.26
N PRO A 181 -22.61 5.57 -43.88
CA PRO A 181 -23.54 6.50 -44.50
C PRO A 181 -24.23 5.82 -45.69
N LEU A 182 -25.56 5.75 -45.63
CA LEU A 182 -26.41 5.39 -46.75
C LEU A 182 -26.20 6.40 -47.89
N HIS A 183 -25.58 5.97 -48.99
CA HIS A 183 -25.64 6.68 -50.25
C HIS A 183 -26.99 6.40 -50.91
N TYR A 184 -27.81 7.44 -51.03
CA TYR A 184 -28.85 7.56 -52.06
C TYR A 184 -28.30 8.41 -53.22
#